data_AF-A0A117MES2-F1
#
_entry.id   AF-A0A117MES2-F1
#
_cell.length_a   1.000
_cell.length_b   1.000
_cell.length_c   1.000
_cell.angle_alpha   90.00
_cell.angle_beta   90.00
_cell.angle_gamma   90.00
#
_symmetry.space_group_name_H-M   'P 1'
#
loop_
_entity.id
_entity.type
_entity.pdbx_description
1 polymer ?
#
loop_
_entity_poly.entity_id
_entity_poly.type
_entity_poly.pdbx_seq_one_letter_code
_entity_poly.pdbx_strand_id
1 'polypeptide(L)'
;MRDDAVATFDFLIGFTIFIIAFIFVAAMIPHTLFSVQSSRIDYDAVAYRTGVILVEDPGMAASPSSPVWELKADPGDVIRMGLSVEPGSAHILSKGKVERFFNKSFFTYPDDFRRALLFGDYPYSCNITLTMRENLTIIDDRSIHSIGLNPPDLYGSVRRVVVVKEPSLLKVDGHFNQEFNYTGNGTPPQRFSVDLQMSQLVDPSVDPLFRIDPRTDPIQIEILNFSKYVNESAKSESAEPELKRVIIFRNDVPITFPAYDIWLDGFKTTLPATLNTSLNFTLYPVPETPWRLSDT
;
A
#
# COMPACT_ATOMS: atom_id res chain seq x y z
N MET A 1 -53.81 -27.92 -70.36
CA MET A 1 -53.24 -29.23 -69.95
C MET A 1 -51.73 -29.31 -70.01
N ARG A 2 -51.02 -28.79 -71.03
CA ARG A 2 -49.53 -28.77 -71.03
C ARG A 2 -48.97 -27.63 -70.16
N ASP A 3 -49.65 -26.48 -70.14
CA ASP A 3 -49.21 -25.30 -69.39
C ASP A 3 -49.43 -25.44 -67.87
N ASP A 4 -50.49 -26.14 -67.45
CA ASP A 4 -50.80 -26.39 -66.03
C ASP A 4 -49.74 -27.30 -65.37
N ALA A 5 -49.19 -28.25 -66.14
CA ALA A 5 -48.14 -29.15 -65.67
C ALA A 5 -46.80 -28.42 -65.52
N VAL A 6 -46.49 -27.47 -66.42
CA VAL A 6 -45.28 -26.62 -66.33
C VAL A 6 -45.39 -25.66 -65.14
N ALA A 7 -46.55 -25.02 -64.94
CA ALA A 7 -46.77 -24.15 -63.79
C ALA A 7 -46.66 -24.90 -62.44
N THR A 8 -47.13 -26.15 -62.39
CA THR A 8 -47.01 -27.00 -61.19
C THR A 8 -45.56 -27.44 -60.95
N PHE A 9 -44.80 -27.70 -62.02
CA PHE A 9 -43.40 -28.09 -61.94
C PHE A 9 -42.49 -26.92 -61.52
N ASP A 10 -42.72 -25.73 -62.07
CA ASP A 10 -41.99 -24.51 -61.71
C ASP A 10 -42.27 -24.11 -60.24
N PHE A 11 -43.50 -24.30 -59.77
CA PHE A 11 -43.84 -24.12 -58.35
C PHE A 11 -43.11 -25.11 -57.45
N LEU A 12 -43.04 -26.39 -57.83
CA LEU A 12 -42.36 -27.42 -57.06
C LEU A 12 -40.85 -27.15 -56.96
N ILE A 13 -40.22 -26.76 -58.07
CA ILE A 13 -38.80 -26.39 -58.10
C ILE A 13 -38.56 -25.15 -57.24
N GLY A 14 -39.37 -24.09 -57.42
CA GLY A 14 -39.27 -22.86 -56.65
C GLY A 14 -39.44 -23.10 -55.15
N PHE A 15 -40.41 -23.93 -54.77
CA PHE A 15 -40.65 -24.32 -53.38
C PHE A 15 -39.48 -25.13 -52.80
N THR A 16 -38.89 -26.03 -53.59
CA THR A 16 -37.73 -26.82 -53.16
C THR A 16 -36.50 -25.93 -52.94
N ILE A 17 -36.23 -25.00 -53.85
CA ILE A 17 -35.15 -24.02 -53.71
C ILE A 17 -35.39 -23.15 -52.47
N PHE A 18 -36.63 -22.70 -52.24
CA PHE A 18 -37.00 -21.93 -51.06
C PHE A 18 -36.76 -22.71 -49.76
N ILE A 19 -37.19 -23.97 -49.68
CA ILE A 19 -37.00 -24.81 -48.48
C ILE A 19 -35.51 -25.06 -48.22
N ILE A 20 -34.71 -25.33 -49.25
CA ILE A 20 -33.26 -25.51 -49.09
C ILE A 20 -32.61 -24.21 -48.58
N ALA A 21 -32.93 -23.06 -49.19
CA ALA A 21 -32.42 -21.77 -48.74
C ALA A 21 -32.86 -21.45 -47.30
N PHE A 22 -34.11 -21.76 -46.94
CA PHE A 22 -34.64 -21.56 -45.61
C PHE A 22 -33.94 -22.44 -44.57
N ILE A 23 -33.65 -23.71 -44.89
CA ILE A 23 -32.88 -24.61 -44.01
C ILE A 23 -31.46 -24.05 -43.81
N PHE A 24 -30.80 -23.55 -44.86
CA PHE A 24 -29.48 -22.93 -44.74
C PHE A 24 -29.49 -21.70 -43.82
N VAL A 25 -30.48 -20.80 -43.99
CA VAL A 25 -30.63 -19.62 -43.13
C VAL A 25 -30.95 -20.03 -41.69
N ALA A 26 -31.89 -20.95 -41.50
CA ALA A 26 -32.28 -21.45 -40.19
C ALA A 26 -31.16 -22.22 -39.48
N ALA A 27 -30.24 -22.85 -40.21
CA ALA A 27 -29.05 -23.50 -39.65
C ALA A 27 -27.92 -22.50 -39.32
N MET A 28 -27.85 -21.36 -40.03
CA MET A 28 -26.86 -20.31 -39.76
C MET A 28 -27.26 -19.37 -38.61
N ILE A 29 -28.55 -19.16 -38.35
CA ILE A 29 -29.04 -18.36 -37.21
C ILE A 29 -28.52 -18.89 -35.85
N PRO A 30 -28.55 -20.21 -35.57
CA PRO A 30 -27.88 -20.78 -34.41
C PRO A 30 -26.39 -20.46 -34.37
N HIS A 31 -25.66 -20.57 -35.47
CA HIS A 31 -24.21 -20.34 -35.47
C HIS A 31 -23.82 -18.89 -35.17
N THR A 32 -24.61 -17.89 -35.60
CA THR A 32 -24.37 -16.49 -35.23
C THR A 32 -24.79 -16.19 -33.79
N LEU A 33 -25.82 -16.85 -33.27
CA LEU A 33 -26.30 -16.66 -31.89
C LEU A 33 -25.51 -17.47 -30.85
N PHE A 34 -24.96 -18.63 -31.21
CA PHE A 34 -24.11 -19.47 -30.35
C PHE A 34 -22.63 -19.04 -30.32
N SER A 35 -22.24 -18.04 -31.12
CA SER A 35 -20.93 -17.39 -30.98
C SER A 35 -20.80 -16.57 -29.68
N VAL A 36 -21.84 -16.51 -28.84
CA VAL A 36 -21.82 -15.87 -27.51
C VAL A 36 -21.51 -16.87 -26.39
N GLN A 37 -20.72 -17.91 -26.67
CA GLN A 37 -19.93 -18.59 -25.62
C GLN A 37 -18.60 -17.87 -25.33
N SER A 38 -18.50 -16.57 -25.62
CA SER A 38 -17.48 -15.70 -25.01
C SER A 38 -17.81 -15.34 -23.54
N SER A 39 -18.88 -15.91 -22.97
CA SER A 39 -19.35 -15.64 -21.61
C SER A 39 -18.60 -16.39 -20.51
N ARG A 40 -17.62 -17.25 -20.84
CA ARG A 40 -16.45 -17.39 -19.96
C ARG A 40 -15.58 -16.15 -20.15
N ILE A 41 -16.15 -15.02 -19.73
CA ILE A 41 -15.42 -13.82 -19.37
C ILE A 41 -14.25 -14.31 -18.52
N ASP A 42 -13.02 -14.03 -18.97
CA ASP A 42 -11.80 -14.64 -18.44
C ASP A 42 -11.51 -14.12 -17.02
N TYR A 43 -12.30 -14.60 -16.05
CA TYR A 43 -12.20 -14.22 -14.65
C TYR A 43 -10.81 -14.56 -14.11
N ASP A 44 -10.20 -15.64 -14.61
CA ASP A 44 -8.85 -16.04 -14.25
C ASP A 44 -7.81 -15.06 -14.79
N ALA A 45 -7.93 -14.58 -16.02
CA ALA A 45 -7.03 -13.53 -16.53
C ALA A 45 -7.20 -12.20 -15.79
N VAL A 46 -8.43 -11.82 -15.45
CA VAL A 46 -8.67 -10.61 -14.63
C VAL A 46 -8.05 -10.79 -13.24
N ALA A 47 -8.30 -11.92 -12.59
CA ALA A 47 -7.70 -12.24 -11.29
C ALA A 47 -6.17 -12.23 -11.36
N TYR A 48 -5.59 -12.89 -12.38
CA TYR A 48 -4.15 -12.94 -12.61
C TYR A 48 -3.56 -11.54 -12.77
N ARG A 49 -4.10 -10.73 -13.68
CA ARG A 49 -3.61 -9.37 -13.95
C ARG A 49 -3.74 -8.48 -12.72
N THR A 50 -4.85 -8.54 -12.01
CA THR A 50 -5.02 -7.79 -10.75
C THR A 50 -4.03 -8.25 -9.69
N GLY A 51 -3.79 -9.56 -9.57
CA GLY A 51 -2.76 -10.11 -8.68
C GLY A 51 -1.34 -9.66 -9.04
N VAL A 52 -1.01 -9.58 -10.34
CA VAL A 52 0.26 -9.00 -10.83
C VAL A 52 0.37 -7.54 -10.40
N ILE A 53 -0.64 -6.71 -10.73
CA ILE A 53 -0.63 -5.27 -10.42
C ILE A 53 -0.40 -5.05 -8.93
N LEU A 54 -1.14 -5.75 -8.05
CA LEU A 54 -0.97 -5.57 -6.61
C LEU A 54 0.44 -5.91 -6.13
N VAL A 55 1.08 -6.92 -6.72
CA VAL A 55 2.33 -7.50 -6.20
C VAL A 55 3.59 -6.95 -6.86
N GLU A 56 3.46 -6.34 -8.04
CA GLU A 56 4.59 -5.89 -8.86
C GLU A 56 4.53 -4.39 -9.19
N ASP A 57 3.35 -3.77 -9.19
CA ASP A 57 3.18 -2.33 -9.43
C ASP A 57 3.20 -1.58 -8.07
N PRO A 58 3.98 -0.49 -7.94
CA PRO A 58 3.93 0.37 -6.76
C PRO A 58 2.72 1.31 -6.73
N GLY A 59 1.93 1.38 -7.82
CA GLY A 59 0.78 2.25 -8.00
C GLY A 59 1.12 3.56 -8.69
N MET A 60 0.32 4.59 -8.44
CA MET A 60 0.61 5.94 -8.92
C MET A 60 1.79 6.54 -8.14
N ALA A 61 2.83 6.92 -8.88
CA ALA A 61 4.04 7.55 -8.34
C ALA A 61 3.77 9.00 -7.91
N ALA A 62 4.64 9.52 -7.04
CA ALA A 62 4.62 10.93 -6.68
C ALA A 62 5.00 11.81 -7.88
N SER A 63 4.48 13.05 -7.88
CA SER A 63 4.87 14.14 -8.76
C SER A 63 5.09 15.41 -7.94
N PRO A 64 5.71 16.46 -8.49
CA PRO A 64 5.89 17.74 -7.78
C PRO A 64 4.58 18.37 -7.26
N SER A 65 3.45 18.03 -7.87
CA SER A 65 2.12 18.53 -7.52
C SER A 65 1.24 17.50 -6.79
N SER A 66 1.73 16.27 -6.58
CA SER A 66 0.91 15.19 -6.05
C SER A 66 1.74 14.16 -5.28
N PRO A 67 1.36 13.78 -4.06
CA PRO A 67 2.05 12.69 -3.35
C PRO A 67 1.81 11.33 -4.03
N VAL A 68 2.52 10.30 -3.55
CA VAL A 68 2.22 8.89 -3.85
C VAL A 68 0.77 8.56 -3.44
N TRP A 69 0.20 7.54 -4.07
CA TRP A 69 -1.23 7.26 -3.95
C TRP A 69 -1.67 6.96 -2.51
N GLU A 70 -0.84 6.30 -1.70
CA GLU A 70 -1.17 5.91 -0.35
C GLU A 70 -1.20 7.09 0.65
N LEU A 71 -0.67 8.24 0.24
CA LEU A 71 -0.66 9.49 1.00
C LEU A 71 -1.72 10.49 0.50
N LYS A 72 -2.55 10.12 -0.48
CA LYS A 72 -3.65 10.98 -0.95
C LYS A 72 -4.69 11.21 0.14
N ALA A 73 -5.21 12.44 0.20
CA ALA A 73 -6.26 12.82 1.14
C ALA A 73 -7.67 12.41 0.67
N ASP A 74 -7.89 12.37 -0.65
CA ASP A 74 -9.16 11.97 -1.27
C ASP A 74 -8.98 10.64 -2.03
N PRO A 75 -9.81 9.60 -1.78
CA PRO A 75 -9.80 8.38 -2.58
C PRO A 75 -10.05 8.63 -4.07
N GLY A 76 -10.81 9.66 -4.44
CA GLY A 76 -11.11 10.04 -5.82
C GLY A 76 -9.87 10.36 -6.66
N ASP A 77 -8.80 10.84 -6.02
CA ASP A 77 -7.53 11.17 -6.66
C ASP A 77 -6.66 9.93 -6.96
N VAL A 78 -7.00 8.78 -6.40
CA VAL A 78 -6.24 7.53 -6.58
C VAL A 78 -6.72 6.83 -7.83
N ILE A 79 -5.97 6.95 -8.93
CA ILE A 79 -6.34 6.34 -10.23
C ILE A 79 -5.71 4.97 -10.48
N ARG A 80 -4.64 4.63 -9.76
CA ARG A 80 -3.95 3.33 -9.85
C ARG A 80 -3.39 2.91 -8.51
N MET A 81 -3.90 1.79 -8.01
CA MET A 81 -3.38 1.12 -6.82
C MET A 81 -2.30 0.10 -7.19
N GLY A 82 -1.36 -0.10 -6.27
CA GLY A 82 -0.33 -1.11 -6.35
C GLY A 82 0.35 -1.20 -4.98
N LEU A 83 0.72 -2.40 -4.52
CA LEU A 83 1.23 -2.60 -3.16
C LEU A 83 2.74 -2.79 -3.11
N SER A 84 3.40 -2.97 -4.26
CA SER A 84 4.86 -3.10 -4.33
C SER A 84 5.54 -1.87 -3.71
N VAL A 85 6.68 -2.06 -3.05
CA VAL A 85 7.47 -0.94 -2.51
C VAL A 85 7.86 0.01 -3.65
N GLU A 86 8.47 -0.53 -4.71
CA GLU A 86 8.95 0.25 -5.86
C GLU A 86 8.84 -0.54 -7.18
N PRO A 87 9.12 0.08 -8.35
CA PRO A 87 9.18 -0.64 -9.61
C PRO A 87 10.29 -1.70 -9.58
N GLY A 88 9.97 -2.94 -9.94
CA GLY A 88 10.93 -4.04 -9.98
C GLY A 88 11.13 -4.79 -8.66
N SER A 89 10.52 -4.34 -7.55
CA SER A 89 10.53 -5.05 -6.27
C SER A 89 9.36 -6.03 -6.14
N ALA A 90 9.17 -6.90 -7.13
CA ALA A 90 8.08 -7.87 -7.16
C ALA A 90 8.04 -8.69 -5.86
N HIS A 91 6.84 -8.94 -5.33
CA HIS A 91 6.61 -9.71 -4.10
C HIS A 91 7.04 -9.03 -2.80
N ILE A 92 7.54 -7.79 -2.82
CA ILE A 92 7.85 -7.00 -1.64
C ILE A 92 6.82 -5.88 -1.54
N LEU A 93 5.91 -5.98 -0.57
CA LEU A 93 4.84 -5.01 -0.36
C LEU A 93 5.20 -3.99 0.72
N SER A 94 4.79 -2.74 0.56
CA SER A 94 4.91 -1.73 1.63
C SER A 94 3.78 -1.90 2.65
N LYS A 95 4.10 -1.94 3.95
CA LYS A 95 3.12 -1.95 5.05
C LYS A 95 2.14 -0.78 4.95
N GLY A 96 2.64 0.43 4.70
CA GLY A 96 1.79 1.62 4.59
C GLY A 96 0.78 1.53 3.45
N LYS A 97 1.19 0.99 2.30
CA LYS A 97 0.28 0.73 1.16
C LYS A 97 -0.77 -0.33 1.50
N VAL A 98 -0.38 -1.41 2.16
CA VAL A 98 -1.30 -2.46 2.63
C VAL A 98 -2.35 -1.86 3.59
N GLU A 99 -1.91 -1.14 4.62
CA GLU A 99 -2.81 -0.53 5.60
C GLU A 99 -3.78 0.46 4.95
N ARG A 100 -3.29 1.30 4.04
CA ARG A 100 -4.15 2.22 3.27
C ARG A 100 -5.14 1.47 2.40
N PHE A 101 -4.70 0.45 1.67
CA PHE A 101 -5.53 -0.34 0.76
C PHE A 101 -6.71 -1.00 1.48
N PHE A 102 -6.47 -1.54 2.68
CA PHE A 102 -7.49 -2.22 3.48
C PHE A 102 -8.27 -1.28 4.42
N ASN A 103 -8.02 0.03 4.38
CA ASN A 103 -8.73 1.01 5.19
C ASN A 103 -10.16 1.26 4.66
N LYS A 104 -11.14 0.60 5.28
CA LYS A 104 -12.56 0.69 4.94
C LYS A 104 -13.19 2.07 5.20
N SER A 105 -12.55 2.92 5.98
CA SER A 105 -13.01 4.30 6.20
C SER A 105 -12.51 5.26 5.12
N PHE A 106 -11.48 4.87 4.35
CA PHE A 106 -10.93 5.68 3.27
C PHE A 106 -11.47 5.26 1.90
N PHE A 107 -11.42 3.98 1.56
CA PHE A 107 -11.93 3.47 0.28
C PHE A 107 -13.31 2.82 0.42
N THR A 108 -14.19 3.14 -0.52
CA THR A 108 -15.52 2.56 -0.63
C THR A 108 -15.53 1.42 -1.64
N TYR A 109 -15.87 0.23 -1.17
CA TYR A 109 -16.08 -0.93 -2.04
C TYR A 109 -17.51 -0.93 -2.62
N PRO A 110 -17.72 -1.25 -3.92
CA PRO A 110 -16.73 -1.69 -4.91
C PRO A 110 -16.12 -0.55 -5.75
N ASP A 111 -16.68 0.66 -5.67
CA ASP A 111 -16.49 1.68 -6.71
C ASP A 111 -15.04 2.18 -6.81
N ASP A 112 -14.36 2.42 -5.68
CA ASP A 112 -12.96 2.86 -5.70
C ASP A 112 -12.02 1.79 -6.24
N PHE A 113 -12.25 0.53 -5.90
CA PHE A 113 -11.44 -0.60 -6.38
C PHE A 113 -11.70 -0.88 -7.86
N ARG A 114 -12.95 -0.73 -8.33
CA ARG A 114 -13.25 -0.82 -9.75
C ARG A 114 -12.50 0.24 -10.55
N ARG A 115 -12.54 1.48 -10.07
CA ARG A 115 -11.91 2.62 -10.73
C ARG A 115 -10.38 2.53 -10.73
N ALA A 116 -9.77 2.14 -9.61
CA ALA A 116 -8.33 2.27 -9.40
C ALA A 116 -7.53 0.96 -9.53
N LEU A 117 -8.18 -0.19 -9.58
CA LEU A 117 -7.52 -1.50 -9.59
C LEU A 117 -8.00 -2.43 -10.72
N LEU A 118 -9.31 -2.44 -10.99
CA LEU A 118 -9.91 -3.31 -12.00
C LEU A 118 -10.03 -2.57 -13.34
N PHE A 119 -8.95 -2.56 -14.12
CA PHE A 119 -8.94 -1.94 -15.44
C PHE A 119 -9.83 -2.71 -16.43
N GLY A 120 -11.04 -2.21 -16.70
CA GLY A 120 -11.93 -2.73 -17.73
C GLY A 120 -13.34 -2.14 -17.67
N ASP A 121 -14.06 -2.23 -18.79
CA ASP A 121 -15.41 -1.65 -18.92
C ASP A 121 -16.51 -2.53 -18.30
N TYR A 122 -16.17 -3.77 -17.93
CA TYR A 122 -17.10 -4.71 -17.31
C TYR A 122 -17.11 -4.52 -15.78
N PRO A 123 -18.28 -4.51 -15.12
CA PRO A 123 -18.41 -4.17 -13.70
C PRO A 123 -17.99 -5.32 -12.76
N TYR A 124 -16.75 -5.78 -12.89
CA TYR A 124 -16.21 -6.85 -12.05
C TYR A 124 -16.29 -6.49 -10.57
N SER A 125 -16.55 -7.51 -9.75
CA SER A 125 -16.36 -7.47 -8.31
C SER A 125 -15.15 -8.34 -7.96
N CYS A 126 -14.46 -8.01 -6.88
CA CYS A 126 -13.30 -8.78 -6.44
C CYS A 126 -13.37 -9.04 -4.94
N ASN A 127 -12.76 -10.15 -4.54
CA ASN A 127 -12.43 -10.44 -3.16
C ASN A 127 -10.91 -10.47 -3.08
N ILE A 128 -10.33 -9.64 -2.20
CA ILE A 128 -8.89 -9.59 -2.01
C ILE A 128 -8.65 -9.80 -0.53
N THR A 129 -7.88 -10.85 -0.23
CA THR A 129 -7.49 -11.21 1.13
C THR A 129 -5.98 -11.32 1.22
N LEU A 130 -5.41 -10.67 2.23
CA LEU A 130 -4.02 -10.82 2.63
C LEU A 130 -3.99 -11.51 3.99
N THR A 131 -3.37 -12.69 4.05
CA THR A 131 -3.14 -13.41 5.29
C THR A 131 -1.67 -13.28 5.64
N MET A 132 -1.37 -12.61 6.75
CA MET A 132 -0.03 -12.57 7.29
C MET A 132 0.13 -13.70 8.31
N ARG A 133 1.36 -14.20 8.41
CA ARG A 133 1.77 -15.11 9.48
C ARG A 133 2.73 -14.33 10.35
N GLU A 134 2.24 -13.77 11.44
CA GLU A 134 3.08 -13.06 12.40
C GLU A 134 3.67 -14.09 13.38
N ASN A 135 4.99 -14.08 13.52
CA ASN A 135 5.77 -15.01 14.35
C ASN A 135 5.63 -16.51 14.02
N LEU A 136 6.75 -17.17 13.71
CA LEU A 136 6.85 -18.64 13.64
C LEU A 136 6.83 -19.30 15.03
N THR A 137 6.13 -18.72 16.01
CA THR A 137 5.91 -19.34 17.31
C THR A 137 4.60 -20.13 17.29
N ILE A 138 4.51 -21.14 18.15
CA ILE A 138 3.55 -22.27 18.08
C ILE A 138 2.06 -21.85 18.17
N ILE A 139 1.78 -20.57 18.43
CA ILE A 139 0.43 -20.00 18.46
C ILE A 139 0.29 -19.14 17.20
N ASP A 140 -0.33 -19.73 16.18
CA ASP A 140 -0.50 -19.21 14.82
C ASP A 140 -1.49 -18.02 14.83
N ASP A 141 -1.07 -16.86 15.35
CA ASP A 141 -1.87 -15.63 15.33
C ASP A 141 -1.81 -15.03 13.92
N ARG A 142 -2.87 -15.26 13.13
CA ARG A 142 -2.95 -14.86 11.73
C ARG A 142 -3.70 -13.53 11.65
N SER A 143 -2.99 -12.45 11.33
CA SER A 143 -3.64 -11.21 10.91
C SER A 143 -4.18 -11.37 9.48
N ILE A 144 -5.50 -11.16 9.31
CA ILE A 144 -6.20 -11.28 8.04
C ILE A 144 -6.77 -9.93 7.67
N HIS A 145 -6.31 -9.38 6.54
CA HIS A 145 -6.93 -8.23 5.91
C HIS A 145 -7.78 -8.70 4.73
N SER A 146 -9.01 -8.20 4.61
CA SER A 146 -9.88 -8.57 3.50
C SER A 146 -10.81 -7.43 3.09
N ILE A 147 -10.99 -7.28 1.77
CA ILE A 147 -12.04 -6.47 1.16
C ILE A 147 -12.89 -7.32 0.21
N GLY A 148 -14.07 -6.79 -0.11
CA GLY A 148 -15.00 -7.42 -1.04
C GLY A 148 -15.88 -8.50 -0.39
N LEU A 149 -16.85 -8.95 -1.19
CA LEU A 149 -17.77 -10.01 -0.80
C LEU A 149 -17.16 -11.37 -1.10
N ASN A 150 -17.65 -12.43 -0.46
CA ASN A 150 -17.23 -13.78 -0.82
C ASN A 150 -17.56 -14.06 -2.30
N PRO A 151 -16.64 -14.71 -3.03
CA PRO A 151 -16.86 -15.00 -4.43
C PRO A 151 -18.08 -15.94 -4.60
N PRO A 152 -18.87 -15.78 -5.67
CA PRO A 152 -19.94 -16.71 -6.04
C PRO A 152 -19.34 -18.03 -6.57
N ASP A 153 -20.17 -19.02 -6.90
CA ASP A 153 -19.70 -20.34 -7.37
C ASP A 153 -18.84 -20.29 -8.65
N LEU A 154 -19.04 -19.27 -9.49
CA LEU A 154 -18.24 -19.03 -10.69
C LEU A 154 -17.38 -17.78 -10.52
N TYR A 155 -16.08 -17.99 -10.32
CA TYR A 155 -15.09 -16.93 -10.17
C TYR A 155 -13.72 -17.39 -10.68
N GLY A 156 -12.86 -16.44 -10.98
CA GLY A 156 -11.45 -16.69 -11.24
C GLY A 156 -10.60 -16.34 -10.03
N SER A 157 -9.46 -16.99 -9.87
CA SER A 157 -8.64 -16.82 -8.68
C SER A 157 -7.15 -16.89 -8.94
N VAL A 158 -6.39 -16.13 -8.16
CA VAL A 158 -4.94 -16.21 -8.11
C VAL A 158 -4.48 -16.09 -6.67
N ARG A 159 -3.43 -16.83 -6.32
CA ARG A 159 -2.76 -16.73 -5.02
C ARG A 159 -1.29 -16.42 -5.25
N ARG A 160 -0.75 -15.50 -4.46
CA ARG A 160 0.67 -15.12 -4.49
C ARG A 160 1.23 -15.13 -3.08
N VAL A 161 2.50 -15.50 -2.97
CA VAL A 161 3.28 -15.36 -1.74
C VAL A 161 4.06 -14.05 -1.85
N VAL A 162 4.05 -13.27 -0.78
CA VAL A 162 4.65 -11.94 -0.70
C VAL A 162 5.30 -11.76 0.66
N VAL A 163 6.24 -10.83 0.74
CA VAL A 163 6.81 -10.30 1.97
C VAL A 163 6.26 -8.90 2.17
N VAL A 164 5.81 -8.59 3.38
CA VAL A 164 5.41 -7.22 3.75
C VAL A 164 6.57 -6.59 4.49
N LYS A 165 7.08 -5.49 3.96
CA LYS A 165 8.15 -4.71 4.56
C LYS A 165 7.57 -3.87 5.69
N GLU A 166 8.01 -4.14 6.90
CA GLU A 166 7.63 -3.39 8.11
C GLU A 166 8.34 -2.02 8.18
N PRO A 167 7.80 -1.06 8.95
CA PRO A 167 8.44 0.24 9.17
C PRO A 167 9.87 0.12 9.71
N SER A 168 10.68 1.13 9.42
CA SER A 168 12.08 1.15 9.87
C SER A 168 12.19 1.56 11.33
N LEU A 169 12.96 0.80 12.11
CA LEU A 169 13.18 1.02 13.53
C LEU A 169 14.65 1.33 13.82
N LEU A 170 14.91 2.55 14.32
CA LEU A 170 16.16 2.90 14.97
C LEU A 170 16.01 2.69 16.48
N LYS A 171 16.67 1.66 17.01
CA LYS A 171 16.69 1.39 18.45
C LYS A 171 18.01 1.88 19.05
N VAL A 172 17.93 2.89 19.90
CA VAL A 172 19.06 3.42 20.70
C VAL A 172 18.97 2.82 22.10
N ASP A 173 19.73 1.75 22.32
CA ASP A 173 19.80 1.03 23.60
C ASP A 173 21.20 1.17 24.24
N GLY A 174 21.45 2.37 24.78
CA GLY A 174 22.39 2.56 25.88
C GLY A 174 23.90 2.44 25.62
N HIS A 175 24.37 2.34 24.38
CA HIS A 175 25.81 2.39 24.10
C HIS A 175 26.26 3.82 23.72
N PHE A 176 26.64 4.62 24.72
CA PHE A 176 27.35 5.87 24.50
C PHE A 176 28.86 5.62 24.59
N ASN A 177 29.62 6.15 23.63
CA ASN A 177 31.07 6.29 23.76
C ASN A 177 31.37 7.18 24.98
N GLN A 178 32.41 6.84 25.74
CA GLN A 178 32.87 7.57 26.95
C GLN A 178 33.15 9.08 26.70
N GLU A 179 33.25 9.51 25.45
CA GLU A 179 33.50 10.90 25.05
C GLU A 179 32.39 11.88 25.47
N PHE A 180 31.19 11.41 25.81
CA PHE A 180 30.11 12.25 26.35
C PHE A 180 30.09 12.32 27.88
N ASN A 181 31.08 11.73 28.57
CA ASN A 181 31.25 11.94 30.01
C ASN A 181 31.70 13.38 30.26
N TYR A 182 30.73 14.25 30.56
CA TYR A 182 30.99 15.62 30.93
C TYR A 182 31.52 15.67 32.37
N THR A 183 32.84 15.72 32.53
CA THR A 183 33.49 15.93 33.84
C THR A 183 33.75 17.42 34.05
N GLY A 184 32.87 18.12 34.78
CA GLY A 184 33.06 19.53 35.13
C GLY A 184 31.81 20.24 35.64
N ASN A 185 31.95 21.49 36.13
CA ASN A 185 30.87 22.36 36.63
C ASN A 185 30.02 23.04 35.52
N GLY A 186 30.26 22.72 34.25
CA GLY A 186 29.46 23.27 33.15
C GLY A 186 28.13 22.53 32.96
N THR A 187 27.14 23.21 32.40
CA THR A 187 25.87 22.57 32.01
C THR A 187 26.15 21.67 30.80
N PRO A 188 25.95 20.33 30.90
CA PRO A 188 26.12 19.45 29.74
C PRO A 188 25.13 19.84 28.63
N PRO A 189 25.45 19.53 27.36
CA PRO A 189 24.53 19.78 26.28
C PRO A 189 23.21 19.03 26.51
N GLN A 190 22.12 19.76 26.72
CA GLN A 190 20.76 19.22 26.92
C GLN A 190 20.05 18.93 25.59
N ARG A 191 20.81 18.55 24.56
CA ARG A 191 20.31 18.31 23.21
C ARG A 191 20.87 16.99 22.71
N PHE A 192 20.00 16.16 22.18
CA PHE A 192 20.38 15.03 21.35
C PHE A 192 19.92 15.32 19.93
N SER A 193 20.69 14.85 18.95
CA SER A 193 20.36 14.97 17.53
C SER A 193 20.53 13.61 16.87
N VAL A 194 19.52 13.20 16.11
CA VAL A 194 19.60 12.06 15.20
C VAL A 194 19.70 12.65 13.79
N ASP A 195 20.80 12.35 13.10
CA ASP A 195 20.98 12.74 11.70
C ASP A 195 20.56 11.59 10.79
N LEU A 196 19.66 11.87 9.85
CA LEU A 196 19.13 10.92 8.88
C LEU A 196 19.63 11.33 7.49
N GLN A 197 20.72 10.70 7.05
CA GLN A 197 21.31 10.99 5.76
C GLN A 197 20.51 10.33 4.64
N MET A 198 19.65 11.09 3.97
CA MET A 198 18.78 10.60 2.90
C MET A 198 19.54 9.84 1.82
N SER A 199 20.73 10.32 1.42
CA SER A 199 21.55 9.67 0.39
C SER A 199 21.94 8.22 0.74
N GLN A 200 22.06 7.89 2.03
CA GLN A 200 22.32 6.53 2.49
C GLN A 200 21.04 5.72 2.62
N LEU A 201 19.95 6.35 3.06
CA LEU A 201 18.67 5.68 3.30
C LEU A 201 18.03 5.20 1.98
N VAL A 202 18.08 6.03 0.94
CA VAL A 202 17.49 5.73 -0.38
C VAL A 202 18.49 5.17 -1.40
N ASP A 203 19.64 4.66 -0.94
CA ASP A 203 20.70 4.15 -1.82
C ASP A 203 20.15 3.03 -2.74
N PRO A 204 20.19 3.21 -4.08
CA PRO A 204 19.67 2.23 -5.02
C PRO A 204 20.47 0.92 -5.06
N SER A 205 21.69 0.90 -4.49
CA SER A 205 22.51 -0.32 -4.37
C SER A 205 22.04 -1.25 -3.24
N VAL A 206 21.26 -0.73 -2.29
CA VAL A 206 20.65 -1.51 -1.20
C VAL A 206 19.36 -2.15 -1.71
N ASP A 207 19.14 -3.42 -1.34
CA ASP A 207 17.94 -4.17 -1.71
C ASP A 207 16.66 -3.42 -1.24
N PRO A 208 15.59 -3.34 -2.05
CA PRO A 208 14.37 -2.61 -1.72
C PRO A 208 13.71 -3.06 -0.40
N LEU A 209 13.93 -4.30 0.03
CA LEU A 209 13.46 -4.82 1.30
C LEU A 209 14.07 -4.07 2.51
N PHE A 210 15.31 -3.62 2.37
CA PHE A 210 16.09 -2.97 3.44
C PHE A 210 16.30 -1.48 3.23
N ARG A 211 16.04 -0.95 2.03
CA ARG A 211 16.08 0.47 1.74
C ARG A 211 15.07 1.21 2.60
N ILE A 212 15.40 2.39 3.10
CA ILE A 212 14.50 3.18 3.95
C ILE A 212 14.11 4.43 3.17
N ASP A 213 12.81 4.61 2.91
CA ASP A 213 12.34 5.84 2.27
C ASP A 213 11.48 6.66 3.25
N PRO A 214 12.07 7.63 3.96
CA PRO A 214 11.36 8.53 4.88
C PRO A 214 10.16 9.29 4.27
N ARG A 215 10.07 9.29 2.95
CA ARG A 215 9.02 9.98 2.19
C ARG A 215 7.73 9.17 2.14
N THR A 216 7.82 7.85 2.24
CA THR A 216 6.68 6.91 2.16
C THR A 216 6.59 5.97 3.36
N ASP A 217 7.70 5.72 4.03
CA ASP A 217 7.79 4.80 5.16
C ASP A 217 7.85 5.59 6.47
N PRO A 218 7.05 5.22 7.49
CA PRO A 218 7.24 5.75 8.83
C PRO A 218 8.60 5.36 9.38
N ILE A 219 9.26 6.29 10.06
CA ILE A 219 10.51 6.03 10.80
C ILE A 219 10.21 6.06 12.28
N GLN A 220 10.50 4.96 12.95
CA GLN A 220 10.40 4.85 14.39
C GLN A 220 11.78 5.00 15.01
N ILE A 221 11.90 5.92 15.97
CA ILE A 221 13.09 6.12 16.76
C ILE A 221 12.73 5.79 18.20
N GLU A 222 13.33 4.74 18.73
CA GLU A 222 13.15 4.31 20.10
C GLU A 222 14.43 4.56 20.90
N ILE A 223 14.33 5.42 21.90
CA ILE A 223 15.39 5.65 22.87
C ILE A 223 14.95 5.03 24.18
N LEU A 224 15.72 4.05 24.65
CA LEU A 224 15.40 3.28 25.83
C LEU A 224 16.34 3.62 26.99
N ASN A 225 15.93 3.20 28.19
CA ASN A 225 16.76 3.23 29.40
C ASN A 225 17.18 4.63 29.86
N PHE A 226 16.35 5.67 29.64
CA PHE A 226 16.65 7.04 30.07
C PHE A 226 17.03 7.14 31.55
N SER A 227 16.32 6.42 32.42
CA SER A 227 16.54 6.40 33.87
C SER A 227 17.97 6.06 34.29
N LYS A 228 18.73 5.31 33.48
CA LYS A 228 20.14 4.98 33.75
C LYS A 228 21.10 6.15 33.50
N TYR A 229 20.66 7.15 32.74
CA TYR A 229 21.49 8.27 32.28
C TYR A 229 21.06 9.62 32.89
N VAL A 230 20.07 9.61 33.79
CA VAL A 230 19.68 10.79 34.58
C VAL A 230 20.68 10.97 35.71
N ASN A 231 21.22 12.19 35.85
CA ASN A 231 22.17 12.51 36.90
C ASN A 231 21.54 12.31 38.30
N GLU A 232 22.09 11.38 39.09
CA GLU A 232 21.57 11.04 40.40
C GLU A 232 21.68 12.17 41.44
N SER A 233 22.63 13.09 41.24
CA SER A 233 22.85 14.23 42.13
C SER A 233 21.76 15.32 42.03
N ALA A 234 20.87 15.25 41.02
CA ALA A 234 19.69 16.11 40.90
C ALA A 234 18.43 15.51 41.57
N LYS A 235 18.48 14.26 42.07
CA LYS A 235 17.32 13.59 42.71
C LYS A 235 16.88 14.24 44.03
N SER A 236 17.61 15.23 44.56
CA SER A 236 17.24 15.93 45.82
C SER A 236 16.36 17.17 45.63
N GLU A 237 16.09 17.61 44.40
CA GLU A 237 15.22 18.76 44.12
C GLU A 237 14.31 18.45 42.92
N SER A 238 13.20 17.72 43.14
CA SER A 238 11.92 17.71 42.39
C SER A 238 11.85 17.91 40.86
N ALA A 239 12.95 17.84 40.12
CA ALA A 239 13.00 18.10 38.69
C ALA A 239 13.25 16.78 37.96
N GLU A 240 12.17 16.07 37.68
CA GLU A 240 12.22 14.95 36.74
C GLU A 240 12.70 15.47 35.37
N PRO A 241 13.49 14.68 34.61
CA PRO A 241 13.95 15.12 33.31
C PRO A 241 12.75 15.31 32.37
N GLU A 242 12.60 16.50 31.81
CA GLU A 242 11.51 16.83 30.90
C GLU A 242 12.00 16.94 29.46
N LEU A 243 11.29 16.28 28.53
CA LEU A 243 11.40 16.61 27.12
C LEU A 243 10.60 17.89 26.86
N LYS A 244 11.31 19.01 26.74
CA LYS A 244 10.65 20.32 26.55
C LYS A 244 10.24 20.58 25.12
N ARG A 245 11.05 20.12 24.15
CA ARG A 245 10.89 20.47 22.75
C ARG A 245 11.58 19.45 21.85
N VAL A 246 10.90 19.10 20.77
CA VAL A 246 11.45 18.41 19.60
C VAL A 246 11.46 19.41 18.44
N ILE A 247 12.59 19.53 17.77
CA ILE A 247 12.71 20.33 16.54
C ILE A 247 13.29 19.42 15.47
N ILE A 248 12.70 19.44 14.30
CA ILE A 248 13.18 18.72 13.13
C ILE A 248 13.79 19.74 12.18
N PHE A 249 14.98 19.44 11.67
CA PHE A 249 15.68 20.29 10.72
C PHE A 249 15.79 19.57 9.37
N ARG A 250 15.72 20.34 8.29
CA ARG A 250 16.10 19.92 6.94
C ARG A 250 17.13 20.92 6.43
N ASN A 251 18.36 20.48 6.19
CA ASN A 251 19.47 21.36 5.78
C ASN A 251 19.57 22.61 6.66
N ASP A 252 19.60 22.40 7.98
CA ASP A 252 19.64 23.44 9.03
C ASP A 252 18.41 24.37 9.11
N VAL A 253 17.38 24.16 8.29
CA VAL A 253 16.12 24.89 8.36
C VAL A 253 15.14 24.11 9.23
N PRO A 254 14.62 24.69 10.33
CA PRO A 254 13.55 24.06 11.10
C PRO A 254 12.34 23.83 10.21
N ILE A 255 11.82 22.61 10.20
CA ILE A 255 10.60 22.26 9.48
C ILE A 255 9.53 21.79 10.46
N THR A 256 8.31 22.24 10.23
CA THR A 256 7.13 21.69 10.90
C THR A 256 6.76 20.44 10.11
N PHE A 257 7.07 19.24 10.62
CA PHE A 257 6.45 18.03 10.06
C PHE A 257 4.94 18.10 10.34
N PRO A 258 4.07 17.89 9.34
CA PRO A 258 2.62 17.94 9.55
C PRO A 258 2.06 16.83 10.43
N ALA A 259 2.77 15.70 10.58
CA ALA A 259 2.38 14.62 11.49
C ALA A 259 3.61 13.87 12.03
N TYR A 260 3.83 13.99 13.33
CA TYR A 260 4.68 13.08 14.09
C TYR A 260 3.94 12.72 15.36
N ASP A 261 4.15 11.51 15.85
CA ASP A 261 3.65 11.11 17.15
C ASP A 261 4.82 10.95 18.12
N ILE A 262 4.67 11.57 19.28
CA ILE A 262 5.57 11.36 20.42
C ILE A 262 4.85 10.45 21.40
N TRP A 263 5.51 9.34 21.71
CA TRP A 263 5.08 8.40 22.72
C TRP A 263 6.14 8.36 23.82
N LEU A 264 5.72 8.61 25.06
CA LEU A 264 6.58 8.47 26.24
C LEU A 264 6.06 7.33 27.08
N ASP A 265 6.95 6.37 27.37
CA ASP A 265 6.62 5.20 28.19
C ASP A 265 5.37 4.43 27.70
N GLY A 266 5.17 4.38 26.38
CA GLY A 266 4.02 3.72 25.74
C GLY A 266 2.75 4.57 25.67
N PHE A 267 2.78 5.85 26.04
CA PHE A 267 1.63 6.77 25.97
C PHE A 267 1.88 7.93 25.01
N LYS A 268 0.93 8.17 24.10
CA LYS A 268 0.93 9.34 23.23
C LYS A 268 0.81 10.60 24.07
N THR A 269 1.69 11.57 23.86
CA THR A 269 1.79 12.74 24.74
C THR A 269 2.04 14.05 23.98
N THR A 270 1.81 15.16 24.65
CA THR A 270 2.14 16.52 24.19
C THR A 270 3.28 17.07 25.03
N LEU A 271 4.16 17.87 24.42
CA LEU A 271 5.28 18.50 25.14
C LEU A 271 4.83 19.77 25.88
N PRO A 272 5.44 20.12 27.02
CA PRO A 272 6.51 19.39 27.71
C PRO A 272 5.98 18.16 28.44
N ALA A 273 6.79 17.11 28.53
CA ALA A 273 6.44 15.88 29.25
C ALA A 273 7.63 15.25 29.95
N THR A 274 7.37 14.65 31.12
CA THR A 274 8.36 13.93 31.91
C THR A 274 8.87 12.70 31.16
N LEU A 275 10.18 12.52 31.11
CA LEU A 275 10.86 11.31 30.61
C LEU A 275 11.13 10.36 31.79
N ASN A 276 10.60 9.14 31.76
CA ASN A 276 10.92 8.15 32.79
C ASN A 276 11.82 7.03 32.25
N THR A 277 11.32 6.26 31.26
CA THR A 277 12.01 5.05 30.81
C THR A 277 12.33 5.04 29.32
N SER A 278 11.41 5.49 28.47
CA SER A 278 11.52 5.40 27.02
C SER A 278 10.87 6.57 26.29
N LEU A 279 11.49 6.95 25.19
CA LEU A 279 10.96 7.88 24.19
C LEU A 279 10.84 7.10 22.90
N ASN A 280 9.62 6.96 22.41
CA ASN A 280 9.34 6.50 21.07
C ASN A 280 8.84 7.69 20.25
N PHE A 281 9.47 7.89 19.11
CA PHE A 281 9.18 8.97 18.20
C PHE A 281 8.95 8.39 16.82
N THR A 282 7.72 8.57 16.32
CA THR A 282 7.36 8.14 14.96
C THR A 282 7.23 9.35 14.06
N LEU A 283 8.09 9.41 13.06
CA LEU A 283 7.99 10.32 11.93
C LEU A 283 7.09 9.68 10.88
N TYR A 284 5.94 10.30 10.61
CA TYR A 284 5.07 9.83 9.53
C TYR A 284 5.40 10.54 8.22
N PRO A 285 5.30 9.82 7.09
CA PRO A 285 5.33 10.42 5.77
C PRO A 285 4.15 11.37 5.61
N VAL A 286 4.36 12.45 4.86
CA VAL A 286 3.45 13.60 4.82
C VAL A 286 2.73 13.65 3.46
N PRO A 287 1.41 13.89 3.43
CA PRO A 287 0.63 14.06 2.20
C PRO A 287 1.01 15.27 1.34
N GLU A 288 1.48 16.35 1.98
CA GLU A 288 1.79 17.60 1.29
C GLU A 288 3.16 17.55 0.64
N THR A 289 3.21 17.94 -0.63
CA THR A 289 4.45 18.07 -1.38
C THR A 289 5.36 19.10 -0.72
N PRO A 290 6.64 18.75 -0.53
CA PRO A 290 7.65 19.53 -1.20
C PRO A 290 8.83 18.63 -1.58
N TRP A 291 8.66 17.76 -2.58
CA TRP A 291 9.82 17.19 -3.25
C TRP A 291 10.36 18.26 -4.18
N ARG A 292 11.46 18.90 -3.78
CA ARG A 292 12.21 19.74 -4.69
C ARG A 292 12.96 18.81 -5.65
N LEU A 293 13.26 19.28 -6.86
CA LEU A 293 14.14 18.58 -7.81
C LEU A 293 15.53 18.22 -7.20
N SER A 294 15.90 18.84 -6.08
CA SER A 294 17.11 18.53 -5.33
C SER A 294 17.03 17.26 -4.45
N ASP A 295 15.85 16.68 -4.30
CA ASP A 295 15.59 15.54 -3.41
C ASP A 295 15.60 14.19 -4.17
N THR A 296 16.02 14.20 -5.44
CA THR A 296 16.25 13.04 -6.33
C THR A 296 17.71 12.86 -6.65
#